data_AF-A0AAP1WEJ9-F1
#
_entry.id   AF-A0AAP1WEJ9-F1
#
_cell.length_a   1.000
_cell.length_b   1.000
_cell.length_c   1.000
_cell.angle_alpha   90.00
_cell.angle_beta   90.00
_cell.angle_gamma   90.00
#
_symmetry.space_group_name_H-M   'P 1'
#
loop_
_entity.id
_entity.type
_entity.pdbx_description
1 polymer ?
#
loop_
_entity_poly.entity_id
_entity_poly.type
_entity_poly.pdbx_seq_one_letter_code
_entity_poly.pdbx_strand_id
1 'polypeptide(L)'
;VRTDDPYVHLDLEEPSVDSVSFQKREEDYRKILPIINSKDRFDPKVRSELVEHVVQEHKVTKATVYKLLRRYWQRGQTPNALIPDYKNSGAPGERRSATGTAKIGRAREYGKGEGTKVTPEIERLFRLTIEKHLLNQKGTKTTVAYRRFVDLFAQYFPRIPQEDYPTLRQFRYFYDREYPKA
;
A
#
# COMPACT_ATOMS: atom_id res chain seq x y z
N VAL A 1 6.87 -29.89 -2.32
CA VAL A 1 6.85 -29.04 -1.13
C VAL A 1 5.41 -28.62 -0.90
N ARG A 2 4.83 -28.91 0.27
CA ARG A 2 3.53 -28.32 0.66
C ARG A 2 3.81 -26.85 0.97
N THR A 3 3.22 -25.95 0.20
CA THR A 3 3.30 -24.51 0.44
C THR A 3 2.06 -24.09 1.20
N ASP A 4 2.21 -23.25 2.23
CA ASP A 4 1.09 -22.72 2.98
C ASP A 4 0.20 -21.84 2.10
N ASP A 5 -1.12 -22.00 2.20
CA ASP A 5 -2.08 -21.16 1.47
C ASP A 5 -2.13 -19.77 2.12
N PRO A 6 -1.72 -18.69 1.41
CA PRO A 6 -1.72 -17.33 1.96
C PRO A 6 -3.14 -16.81 2.25
N TYR A 7 -4.19 -17.45 1.74
CA TYR A 7 -5.59 -17.02 1.84
C TYR A 7 -6.43 -17.84 2.82
N VAL A 8 -5.85 -18.82 3.52
CA VAL A 8 -6.58 -19.68 4.49
C VAL A 8 -7.37 -18.90 5.55
N HIS A 9 -6.91 -17.71 5.90
CA HIS A 9 -7.58 -16.84 6.87
C HIS A 9 -8.98 -16.37 6.42
N LEU A 10 -9.28 -16.39 5.11
CA LEU A 10 -10.58 -15.99 4.58
C LEU A 10 -11.69 -16.99 4.90
N ASP A 11 -11.33 -18.25 5.16
CA ASP A 11 -12.30 -19.29 5.55
C ASP A 11 -12.90 -19.01 6.93
N LEU A 12 -12.16 -18.31 7.79
CA LEU A 12 -12.58 -17.91 9.14
C LEU A 12 -13.03 -16.44 9.21
N GLU A 13 -12.96 -15.69 8.11
CA GLU A 13 -13.28 -14.27 8.10
C GLU A 13 -14.79 -14.05 7.97
N GLU A 14 -15.43 -13.61 9.05
CA GLU A 14 -16.84 -13.23 9.07
C GLU A 14 -16.98 -11.73 9.26
N PRO A 15 -17.17 -10.95 8.18
CA PRO A 15 -17.43 -9.53 8.31
C PRO A 15 -18.78 -9.33 9.01
N SER A 16 -18.84 -8.38 9.95
CA SER A 16 -20.09 -7.98 10.61
C SER A 16 -21.17 -7.73 9.56
N VAL A 17 -22.38 -8.22 9.82
CA VAL A 17 -23.55 -7.96 8.99
C VAL A 17 -23.67 -6.45 8.76
N ASP A 18 -23.95 -6.08 7.51
CA ASP A 18 -24.07 -4.70 7.01
C ASP A 18 -22.81 -3.83 7.11
N SER A 19 -21.65 -4.38 7.48
CA SER A 19 -20.38 -3.67 7.32
C SER A 19 -20.08 -3.39 5.84
N VAL A 20 -19.24 -2.39 5.57
CA VAL A 20 -18.79 -2.06 4.22
C VAL A 20 -18.17 -3.29 3.52
N SER A 21 -17.38 -4.08 4.24
CA SER A 21 -16.78 -5.32 3.72
C SER A 21 -17.82 -6.38 3.37
N PHE A 22 -18.84 -6.56 4.22
CA PHE A 22 -19.96 -7.49 3.98
C PHE A 22 -20.75 -7.09 2.73
N GLN A 23 -21.18 -5.83 2.65
CA GLN A 23 -21.95 -5.33 1.50
C GLN A 23 -21.16 -5.47 0.20
N LYS A 24 -19.86 -5.15 0.24
CA LYS A 24 -18.99 -5.27 -0.94
C LYS A 24 -18.82 -6.71 -1.39
N ARG A 25 -18.64 -7.64 -0.45
CA ARG A 25 -18.58 -9.09 -0.73
C ARG A 25 -19.85 -9.55 -1.44
N GLU A 26 -21.02 -9.23 -0.90
CA GLU A 26 -22.32 -9.62 -1.48
C GLU A 26 -22.52 -9.03 -2.87
N GLU A 27 -22.25 -7.74 -3.04
CA GLU A 27 -22.38 -7.03 -4.31
C GLU A 27 -21.47 -7.65 -5.38
N ASP A 28 -20.20 -7.87 -5.06
CA ASP A 28 -19.22 -8.41 -6.01
C ASP A 28 -19.47 -9.89 -6.31
N TYR A 29 -19.98 -10.67 -5.33
CA TYR A 29 -20.37 -12.07 -5.54
C TYR A 29 -21.54 -12.18 -6.52
N ARG A 30 -22.57 -11.34 -6.36
CA ARG A 30 -23.72 -11.28 -7.28
C ARG A 30 -23.29 -11.00 -8.72
N LYS A 31 -22.35 -10.06 -8.93
CA LYS A 31 -21.85 -9.72 -10.27
C LYS A 31 -21.24 -10.89 -11.01
N ILE A 32 -20.47 -11.73 -10.32
CA ILE A 32 -19.76 -12.85 -10.98
C ILE A 32 -20.55 -14.15 -10.96
N LEU A 33 -21.66 -14.22 -10.23
CA LEU A 33 -22.51 -15.40 -10.10
C LEU A 33 -22.91 -16.01 -11.45
N PRO A 34 -23.32 -15.23 -12.48
CA PRO A 34 -23.65 -15.79 -13.80
C PRO A 34 -22.47 -16.50 -14.47
N ILE A 35 -21.24 -16.05 -14.19
CA ILE A 35 -20.02 -16.60 -14.79
C ILE A 35 -19.59 -17.85 -14.04
N ILE A 36 -19.53 -17.80 -12.69
CA ILE A 36 -19.01 -18.91 -11.89
C ILE A 36 -19.95 -20.13 -11.85
N ASN A 37 -21.25 -19.92 -12.03
CA ASN A 37 -22.24 -21.00 -12.11
C ASN A 37 -22.32 -21.66 -13.50
N SER A 38 -21.69 -21.06 -14.52
CA SER A 38 -21.64 -21.67 -15.84
C SER A 38 -20.76 -22.93 -15.83
N LYS A 39 -21.23 -23.99 -16.50
CA LYS A 39 -20.46 -25.23 -16.68
C LYS A 39 -19.19 -24.98 -17.50
N ASP A 40 -19.29 -24.10 -18.49
CA ASP A 40 -18.21 -23.77 -19.42
C ASP A 40 -17.47 -22.47 -19.03
N ARG A 41 -17.49 -22.10 -17.74
CA ARG A 41 -16.82 -20.89 -17.22
C ARG A 41 -15.33 -20.78 -17.53
N PHE A 42 -14.68 -21.89 -17.89
CA PHE A 42 -13.27 -21.92 -18.27
C PHE A 42 -13.05 -21.86 -19.78
N ASP A 43 -14.10 -22.07 -20.59
CA ASP A 43 -14.02 -21.83 -22.03
C ASP A 43 -13.86 -20.32 -22.30
N PRO A 44 -12.81 -19.90 -23.01
CA PRO A 44 -12.55 -18.48 -23.22
C PRO A 44 -13.65 -17.74 -23.98
N LYS A 45 -14.33 -18.40 -24.93
CA LYS A 45 -15.40 -17.77 -25.74
C LYS A 45 -16.64 -17.58 -24.88
N VAL A 46 -17.12 -18.67 -24.24
CA VAL A 46 -18.29 -18.62 -23.35
C VAL A 46 -18.05 -17.64 -22.21
N ARG A 47 -16.87 -17.66 -21.58
CA ARG A 47 -16.52 -16.71 -20.53
C ARG A 47 -16.53 -15.27 -21.04
N SER A 48 -16.02 -14.99 -22.23
CA SER A 48 -16.02 -13.64 -22.79
C SER A 48 -17.42 -13.10 -23.00
N GLU A 49 -18.35 -13.94 -23.48
CA GLU A 49 -19.76 -13.59 -23.66
C GLU A 49 -20.45 -13.30 -22.32
N LEU A 50 -20.25 -14.16 -21.32
CA LEU A 50 -20.79 -13.96 -19.97
C LEU A 50 -20.21 -12.69 -19.30
N VAL A 51 -18.92 -12.42 -19.51
CA VAL A 51 -18.29 -11.17 -19.03
C VAL A 51 -18.93 -9.95 -19.68
N GLU A 52 -19.22 -9.98 -20.98
CA GLU A 52 -19.91 -8.88 -21.67
C GLU A 52 -21.31 -8.67 -21.09
N HIS A 53 -22.05 -9.75 -20.85
CA HIS A 53 -23.37 -9.67 -20.21
C HIS A 53 -23.31 -8.98 -18.83
N VAL A 54 -22.39 -9.41 -17.97
CA VAL A 54 -22.17 -8.83 -16.63
C VAL A 54 -21.77 -7.35 -16.72
N VAL A 55 -20.94 -6.98 -17.69
CA VAL A 55 -20.55 -5.59 -17.95
C VAL A 55 -21.75 -4.72 -18.28
N GLN A 56 -22.66 -5.21 -19.14
CA GLN A 56 -23.85 -4.47 -19.55
C GLN A 56 -24.90 -4.39 -18.44
N GLU A 57 -25.10 -5.47 -17.67
CA GLU A 57 -26.07 -5.55 -16.58
C GLU A 57 -25.67 -4.65 -15.41
N HIS A 58 -24.44 -4.81 -14.91
CA HIS A 58 -23.97 -4.12 -13.71
C HIS A 58 -23.26 -2.79 -13.98
N LYS A 59 -23.16 -2.37 -15.25
CA LYS A 59 -22.49 -1.13 -15.67
C LYS A 59 -21.05 -1.01 -15.13
N VAL A 60 -20.31 -2.12 -15.18
CA VAL A 60 -18.91 -2.21 -14.76
C VAL A 60 -17.98 -2.41 -15.96
N THR A 61 -16.67 -2.24 -15.77
CA THR A 61 -15.69 -2.52 -16.83
C THR A 61 -15.30 -4.00 -16.87
N LYS A 62 -14.86 -4.49 -18.04
CA LYS A 62 -14.27 -5.83 -18.18
C LYS A 62 -13.13 -6.07 -17.19
N ALA A 63 -12.30 -5.06 -16.96
CA ALA A 63 -11.19 -5.12 -16.02
C ALA A 63 -11.67 -5.41 -14.59
N THR A 64 -12.77 -4.80 -14.15
CA THR A 64 -13.38 -5.07 -12.85
C THR A 64 -13.85 -6.52 -12.76
N VAL A 65 -14.59 -7.01 -13.77
CA VAL A 65 -15.09 -8.40 -13.78
C VAL A 65 -13.94 -9.41 -13.72
N TYR A 66 -12.91 -9.24 -14.56
CA TYR A 66 -11.73 -10.12 -14.53
C TYR A 66 -10.95 -10.05 -13.22
N LYS A 67 -10.88 -8.88 -12.58
CA LYS A 67 -10.28 -8.74 -11.24
C LYS A 67 -11.05 -9.57 -10.20
N LEU A 68 -12.39 -9.52 -10.22
CA LEU A 68 -13.24 -10.29 -9.31
C LEU A 68 -13.10 -11.80 -9.56
N LEU A 69 -13.18 -12.24 -10.81
CA LEU A 69 -13.01 -13.65 -11.18
C LEU A 69 -11.63 -14.19 -10.75
N ARG A 70 -10.57 -13.43 -11.02
CA ARG A 70 -9.22 -13.80 -10.60
C ARG A 70 -9.12 -13.92 -9.09
N ARG A 71 -9.67 -12.95 -8.36
CA ARG A 71 -9.70 -12.96 -6.89
C ARG A 71 -10.45 -14.18 -6.37
N TYR A 72 -11.62 -14.49 -6.93
CA TYR A 72 -12.43 -15.65 -6.56
C TYR A 72 -11.69 -16.98 -6.79
N TRP A 73 -11.10 -17.18 -7.97
CA TRP A 73 -10.38 -18.43 -8.29
C TRP A 73 -9.08 -18.60 -7.52
N GLN A 74 -8.35 -17.51 -7.24
CA GLN A 74 -7.06 -17.59 -6.52
C GLN A 74 -7.21 -17.78 -5.01
N ARG A 75 -8.37 -17.42 -4.43
CA ARG A 75 -8.59 -17.37 -2.98
C ARG A 75 -9.62 -18.40 -2.51
N GLY A 76 -9.65 -19.59 -3.13
CA GLY A 76 -10.45 -20.71 -2.64
C GLY A 76 -11.91 -20.78 -3.13
N GLN A 77 -12.35 -19.90 -4.04
CA GLN A 77 -13.68 -19.96 -4.65
C GLN A 77 -14.86 -19.91 -3.66
N THR A 78 -14.69 -19.21 -2.54
CA THR A 78 -15.77 -18.93 -1.57
C THR A 78 -16.29 -17.51 -1.75
N PRO A 79 -17.48 -17.15 -1.25
CA PRO A 79 -17.92 -15.75 -1.22
C PRO A 79 -16.88 -14.85 -0.51
N ASN A 80 -16.26 -15.36 0.57
CA ASN A 80 -15.23 -14.65 1.33
C ASN A 80 -13.96 -14.32 0.53
N ALA A 81 -13.70 -15.02 -0.57
CA ALA A 81 -12.66 -14.65 -1.53
C ALA A 81 -12.77 -13.18 -1.98
N LEU A 82 -13.99 -12.64 -2.04
CA LEU A 82 -14.28 -11.30 -2.52
C LEU A 82 -14.22 -10.21 -1.44
N ILE A 83 -13.99 -10.58 -0.17
CA ILE A 83 -13.80 -9.61 0.90
C ILE A 83 -12.65 -8.66 0.54
N PRO A 84 -12.85 -7.32 0.64
CA PRO A 84 -11.78 -6.36 0.39
C PRO A 84 -10.67 -6.46 1.44
N ASP A 85 -9.42 -6.38 0.99
CA ASP A 85 -8.25 -6.36 1.88
C ASP A 85 -8.05 -4.98 2.56
N TYR A 86 -9.11 -4.38 3.11
CA TYR A 86 -9.07 -3.05 3.72
C TYR A 86 -8.11 -2.99 4.90
N LYS A 87 -7.88 -4.11 5.61
CA LYS A 87 -6.83 -4.24 6.63
C LYS A 87 -5.42 -3.90 6.12
N ASN A 88 -5.18 -4.07 4.82
CA ASN A 88 -3.91 -3.76 4.16
C ASN A 88 -3.89 -2.36 3.51
N SER A 89 -4.96 -1.58 3.70
CA SER A 89 -5.18 -0.29 3.06
C SER A 89 -5.60 0.76 4.09
N GLY A 90 -5.50 2.05 3.75
CA GLY A 90 -5.88 3.14 4.65
C GLY A 90 -4.70 3.81 5.35
N ALA A 91 -5.02 4.62 6.36
CA ALA A 91 -4.09 5.46 7.12
C ALA A 91 -3.26 6.47 6.27
N PRO A 92 -3.87 7.20 5.30
CA PRO A 92 -3.17 8.25 4.58
C PRO A 92 -2.73 9.34 5.57
N GLY A 93 -1.44 9.71 5.53
CA GLY A 93 -0.87 10.71 6.44
C GLY A 93 -0.47 10.18 7.82
N GLU A 94 -0.90 8.98 8.21
CA GLU A 94 -0.48 8.38 9.47
C GLU A 94 0.84 7.61 9.34
N ARG A 95 1.51 7.41 10.49
CA ARG A 95 2.75 6.65 10.56
C ARG A 95 2.48 5.18 10.32
N ARG A 96 3.01 4.66 9.22
CA ARG A 96 3.13 3.21 9.03
C ARG A 96 4.29 2.71 9.88
N SER A 97 4.00 2.34 11.12
CA SER A 97 4.91 1.53 11.92
C SER A 97 4.95 0.12 11.31
N ALA A 98 5.68 -0.06 10.20
CA ALA A 98 5.97 -1.42 9.75
C ALA A 98 6.77 -2.08 10.87
N THR A 99 6.20 -3.11 11.47
CA THR A 99 6.83 -3.91 12.52
C THR A 99 8.20 -4.37 12.05
N GLY A 100 9.22 -4.23 12.89
CA GLY A 100 10.60 -4.68 12.61
C GLY A 100 11.58 -3.59 12.19
N THR A 101 12.79 -4.01 11.78
CA THR A 101 13.94 -3.14 11.46
C THR A 101 14.07 -2.85 9.97
N ALA A 102 13.38 -3.61 9.12
CA ALA A 102 13.47 -3.49 7.67
C ALA A 102 12.97 -2.13 7.16
N LYS A 103 13.67 -1.59 6.16
CA LYS A 103 13.31 -0.36 5.46
C LYS A 103 11.95 -0.52 4.77
N ILE A 104 11.11 0.50 4.90
CA ILE A 104 9.77 0.54 4.30
C ILE A 104 9.87 1.01 2.85
N GLY A 105 9.12 0.36 1.96
CA GLY A 105 9.03 0.71 0.55
C GLY A 105 9.91 -0.16 -0.35
N ARG A 106 10.08 0.25 -1.61
CA ARG A 106 10.85 -0.51 -2.61
C ARG A 106 12.31 -0.65 -2.16
N ALA A 107 12.77 -1.90 -2.03
CA ALA A 107 14.18 -2.20 -1.82
C ALA A 107 15.01 -1.68 -3.00
N ARG A 108 16.24 -1.27 -2.75
CA ARG A 108 17.13 -0.76 -3.81
C ARG A 108 17.60 -1.96 -4.64
N GLU A 109 17.23 -2.01 -5.92
CA GLU A 109 17.70 -3.05 -6.85
C GLU A 109 19.08 -2.74 -7.43
N TYR A 110 19.40 -1.45 -7.59
CA TYR A 110 20.65 -0.98 -8.22
C TYR A 110 21.34 0.09 -7.36
N GLY A 111 22.68 0.03 -7.25
CA GLY A 111 23.51 0.96 -6.48
C GLY A 111 23.98 0.39 -5.13
N LYS A 112 24.89 1.10 -4.46
CA LYS A 112 25.42 0.72 -3.13
C LYS A 112 24.44 1.07 -2.01
N GLY A 113 24.46 0.30 -0.92
CA GLY A 113 23.68 0.54 0.30
C GLY A 113 22.21 0.10 0.20
N GLU A 114 21.58 -0.17 1.34
CA GLU A 114 20.18 -0.58 1.46
C GLU A 114 19.25 0.62 1.73
N GLY A 115 19.79 1.70 2.30
CA GLY A 115 19.08 2.86 2.81
C GLY A 115 18.55 2.64 4.23
N THR A 116 18.54 3.71 5.02
CA THR A 116 18.08 3.65 6.41
C THR A 116 16.57 3.81 6.52
N LYS A 117 15.96 3.02 7.42
CA LYS A 117 14.58 3.22 7.88
C LYS A 117 14.50 4.52 8.70
N VAL A 118 13.61 5.43 8.33
CA VAL A 118 13.38 6.66 9.11
C VAL A 118 12.70 6.29 10.43
N THR A 119 13.47 6.28 11.52
CA THR A 119 12.99 6.00 12.88
C THR A 119 12.48 7.28 13.56
N PRO A 120 11.74 7.19 14.68
CA PRO A 120 11.34 8.38 15.44
C PRO A 120 12.51 9.26 15.88
N GLU A 121 13.71 8.71 16.06
CA GLU A 121 14.93 9.48 16.35
C GLU A 121 15.39 10.31 15.15
N ILE A 122 15.40 9.71 13.96
CA ILE A 122 15.72 10.41 12.70
C ILE A 122 14.68 11.49 12.41
N GLU A 123 13.39 11.22 12.67
CA GLU A 123 12.33 12.22 12.55
C GLU A 123 12.54 13.43 13.50
N ARG A 124 13.15 13.25 14.67
CA ARG A 124 13.52 14.39 15.54
C ARG A 124 14.59 15.26 14.88
N LEU A 125 15.58 14.65 14.23
CA LEU A 125 16.60 15.41 13.47
C LEU A 125 15.99 16.12 12.26
N PHE A 126 15.02 15.50 11.57
CA PHE A 126 14.24 16.18 10.53
C PHE A 126 13.53 17.41 11.08
N ARG A 127 12.76 17.25 12.17
CA ARG A 127 12.00 18.33 12.82
C ARG A 127 12.91 19.50 13.19
N LEU A 128 14.00 19.23 13.90
CA LEU A 128 14.99 20.24 14.30
C LEU A 128 15.55 21.00 13.09
N THR A 129 15.87 20.28 12.00
CA THR A 129 16.42 20.91 10.79
C THR A 129 15.38 21.76 10.06
N ILE A 130 14.14 21.27 9.96
CA ILE A 130 13.02 21.96 9.31
C ILE A 130 12.70 23.25 10.05
N GLU A 131 12.51 23.19 11.35
CA GLU A 131 12.17 24.36 12.18
C GLU A 131 13.26 25.43 12.09
N LYS A 132 14.53 25.01 12.15
CA LYS A 132 15.67 25.93 12.10
C LYS A 132 15.88 26.58 10.73
N HIS A 133 15.65 25.85 9.64
CA HIS A 133 16.09 26.27 8.29
C HIS A 133 14.98 26.53 7.29
N LEU A 134 13.81 25.90 7.43
CA LEU A 134 12.67 26.09 6.51
C LEU A 134 11.61 27.02 7.08
N LEU A 135 11.31 26.92 8.38
CA LEU A 135 10.25 27.72 9.03
C LEU A 135 10.75 29.04 9.62
N ASN A 136 12.04 29.34 9.47
CA ASN A 136 12.61 30.61 9.91
C ASN A 136 12.19 31.77 8.98
N GLN A 137 12.24 33.01 9.46
CA GLN A 137 11.76 34.22 8.76
C GLN A 137 12.35 34.41 7.34
N LYS A 138 13.59 33.95 7.12
CA LYS A 138 14.27 34.02 5.80
C LYS A 138 14.09 32.78 4.92
N GLY A 139 13.37 31.75 5.40
CA GLY A 139 13.02 30.49 4.72
C GLY A 139 13.98 29.99 3.64
N THR A 140 14.82 28.99 3.94
CA THR A 140 15.72 28.43 2.91
C THR A 140 15.02 27.39 2.02
N LYS A 141 15.63 27.07 0.88
CA LYS A 141 15.13 25.98 0.01
C LYS A 141 15.29 24.63 0.74
N THR A 142 14.34 23.72 0.52
CA THR A 142 14.36 22.35 1.10
C THR A 142 15.65 21.59 0.83
N THR A 143 16.29 21.81 -0.32
CA THR A 143 17.59 21.21 -0.65
C THR A 143 18.72 21.69 0.25
N VAL A 144 18.69 22.95 0.69
CA VAL A 144 19.69 23.53 1.59
C VAL A 144 19.49 23.01 3.00
N ALA A 145 18.25 23.02 3.50
CA ALA A 145 17.92 22.41 4.79
C ALA A 145 18.30 20.92 4.83
N TYR A 146 18.04 20.18 3.76
CA TYR A 146 18.45 18.77 3.69
C TYR A 146 19.97 18.56 3.79
N ARG A 147 20.79 19.44 3.19
CA ARG A 147 22.25 19.36 3.36
C ARG A 147 22.65 19.55 4.84
N ARG A 148 22.00 20.50 5.54
CA ARG A 148 22.20 20.69 6.98
C ARG A 148 21.76 19.49 7.80
N PHE A 149 20.65 18.84 7.41
CA PHE A 149 20.23 17.58 8.00
C PHE A 149 21.31 16.51 7.80
N VAL A 150 21.87 16.37 6.60
CA VAL A 150 22.92 15.36 6.31
C VAL A 150 24.14 15.58 7.21
N ASP A 151 24.59 16.83 7.38
CA ASP A 151 25.70 17.17 8.27
C ASP A 151 25.40 16.78 9.73
N LEU A 152 24.17 17.02 10.18
CA LEU A 152 23.71 16.67 11.53
C LEU A 152 23.57 15.15 11.71
N PHE A 153 23.02 14.47 10.71
CA PHE A 153 22.83 13.02 10.72
C PHE A 153 24.16 12.28 10.83
N ALA A 154 25.20 12.73 10.10
CA ALA A 154 26.54 12.17 10.17
C ALA A 154 27.15 12.24 11.58
N GLN A 155 26.83 13.28 12.35
CA GLN A 155 27.31 13.44 13.73
C GLN A 155 26.62 12.48 14.71
N TYR A 156 25.32 12.28 14.57
CA TYR A 156 24.53 11.38 15.42
C TYR A 156 24.68 9.90 15.05
N PHE A 157 24.92 9.61 13.76
CA PHE A 157 25.02 8.26 13.23
C PHE A 157 26.34 8.01 12.46
N PRO A 158 27.50 8.12 13.11
CA PRO A 158 28.81 8.07 12.44
C PRO A 158 29.16 6.70 11.83
N ARG A 159 28.43 5.64 12.21
CA ARG A 159 28.63 4.27 11.70
C ARG A 159 27.80 3.95 10.46
N ILE A 160 26.86 4.82 10.09
CA ILE A 160 26.03 4.63 8.89
C ILE A 160 26.79 5.21 7.70
N PRO A 161 26.98 4.48 6.59
CA PRO A 161 27.63 5.03 5.41
C PRO A 161 26.70 6.03 4.70
N GLN A 162 27.30 6.96 3.96
CA GLN A 162 26.55 8.02 3.27
C GLN A 162 25.53 7.47 2.25
N GLU A 163 25.76 6.28 1.68
CA GLU A 163 24.85 5.63 0.74
C GLU A 163 23.52 5.21 1.37
N ASP A 164 23.51 5.09 2.70
CA ASP A 164 22.37 4.68 3.52
C ASP A 164 21.66 5.84 4.20
N TYR A 165 22.12 7.08 4.02
CA TYR A 165 21.49 8.23 4.64
C TYR A 165 20.04 8.40 4.19
N PRO A 166 19.15 8.89 5.09
CA PRO A 166 17.79 9.24 4.71
C PRO A 166 17.81 10.23 3.54
N THR A 167 17.06 9.91 2.51
CA THR A 167 17.04 10.65 1.24
C THR A 167 16.31 11.98 1.35
N LEU A 168 16.60 12.91 0.44
CA LEU A 168 15.86 14.17 0.30
C LEU A 168 14.36 13.94 0.12
N ARG A 169 13.96 12.84 -0.53
CA ARG A 169 12.55 12.47 -0.71
C ARG A 169 11.89 12.11 0.62
N GLN A 170 12.57 11.34 1.48
CA GLN A 170 12.07 11.02 2.83
C GLN A 170 11.96 12.27 3.70
N PHE A 171 12.96 13.16 3.62
CA PHE A 171 12.94 14.45 4.31
C PHE A 171 11.76 15.33 3.85
N ARG A 172 11.53 15.46 2.53
CA ARG A 172 10.39 16.18 1.96
C ARG A 172 9.06 15.57 2.36
N TYR A 173 8.93 14.25 2.26
CA TYR A 173 7.72 13.55 2.66
C TYR A 173 7.37 13.81 4.13
N PHE A 174 8.36 13.79 5.02
CA PHE A 174 8.17 14.15 6.42
C PHE A 174 7.72 15.61 6.58
N TYR A 175 8.37 16.54 5.87
CA TYR A 175 8.02 17.96 5.91
C TYR A 175 6.57 18.20 5.45
N ASP A 176 6.18 17.69 4.29
CA ASP A 176 4.84 17.89 3.73
C ASP A 176 3.75 17.23 4.58
N ARG A 177 4.06 16.13 5.27
CA ARG A 177 3.12 15.42 6.17
C ARG A 177 2.91 16.17 7.48
N GLU A 178 3.98 16.65 8.12
CA GLU A 178 3.92 17.23 9.47
C GLU A 178 3.64 18.75 9.45
N TYR A 179 3.89 19.41 8.32
CA TYR A 179 3.69 20.85 8.14
C TYR A 179 2.81 21.14 6.91
N PRO A 180 1.50 20.82 6.97
CA PRO A 180 0.58 21.14 5.88
C PRO A 180 0.60 22.63 5.61
N LYS A 181 0.70 23.01 4.33
CA LYS A 181 0.51 24.41 3.95
C LYS A 181 -0.97 24.75 4.13
N ALA A 182 -1.24 25.81 4.89
CA ALA A 182 -2.56 26.41 4.99
C ALA A 182 -3.04 26.93 3.63
#